data_AF-A0A7X7DJF4-F1
#
_entry.id   AF-A0A7X7DJF4-F1
#
_cell.length_a   1.000
_cell.length_b   1.000
_cell.length_c   1.000
_cell.angle_alpha   90.00
_cell.angle_beta   90.00
_cell.angle_gamma   90.00
#
_symmetry.space_group_name_H-M   'P 1'
#
loop_
_entity.id
_entity.type
_entity.pdbx_description
1 polymer ?
#
loop_
_entity_poly.entity_id
_entity_poly.type
_entity_poly.pdbx_seq_one_letter_code
_entity_poly.pdbx_strand_id
1 'polypeptide(L)'
;MKKEFSPMAFLGAIGAGGIAVAPFAFFQYVVYNGKGLVKYASLHSGDLAIQTKIFYGILESIMLGFASLHILLSILLFSRFVRWVKRGHHDILVQDPIQNSALLLPFVSLFMTMNVFIGVIRYFVPSLADNLQLFMGPALGAWMVLLIVLLLYQVRLMRKSFVTSFDISKIHFGFLMQPFALAMATVTGAGIAALSNNLTIAHTAAFFSIVSGTLSLFLLVLKTGLIFFNHYKSNGLPEKQNMPAILSVIPVLTLLAISGFRIGHYLEHAFGMHMQSFIFFVVVGSFAVQTWYFLFGLSIVKDYLRKDFVKNEFYFSQWGLVCPFVAYGVLGSFMYNVFVPNPILLVVILGTLMIAIGIHLIILKRHTEKCFMGTSSVAPVKAAA
;
A
#
# COMPACT_ATOMS: atom_id res chain seq x y z
N MET A 1 -9.20 28.84 10.79
CA MET A 1 -9.39 28.01 9.58
C MET A 1 -10.15 26.75 9.96
N LYS A 2 -11.38 26.55 9.45
CA LYS A 2 -12.13 25.29 9.61
C LYS A 2 -11.30 24.16 9.00
N LYS A 3 -11.12 23.06 9.76
CA LYS A 3 -10.24 21.92 9.45
C LYS A 3 -10.33 21.51 7.97
N GLU A 4 -9.32 21.87 7.19
CA GLU A 4 -9.29 21.57 5.77
C GLU A 4 -8.99 20.08 5.54
N PHE A 5 -9.68 19.50 4.58
CA PHE A 5 -9.46 18.13 4.15
C PHE A 5 -8.07 17.99 3.51
N SER A 6 -7.32 16.94 3.87
CA SER A 6 -6.07 16.59 3.22
C SER A 6 -6.22 15.25 2.49
N PRO A 7 -5.80 15.13 1.21
CA PRO A 7 -5.74 13.84 0.51
C PRO A 7 -4.89 12.79 1.25
N MET A 8 -3.93 13.20 2.08
CA MET A 8 -3.14 12.31 2.93
C MET A 8 -4.00 11.44 3.87
N ALA A 9 -5.23 11.85 4.18
CA ALA A 9 -6.17 11.04 4.97
C ALA A 9 -6.49 9.69 4.32
N PHE A 10 -6.37 9.54 2.99
CA PHE A 10 -6.55 8.27 2.30
C PHE A 10 -5.53 7.20 2.72
N LEU A 11 -4.36 7.58 3.24
CA LEU A 11 -3.41 6.63 3.82
C LEU A 11 -4.02 5.84 4.98
N GLY A 12 -5.01 6.41 5.71
CA GLY A 12 -5.79 5.68 6.69
C GLY A 12 -6.60 4.56 6.04
N ALA A 13 -7.41 4.86 5.02
CA ALA A 13 -8.16 3.84 4.30
C ALA A 13 -7.23 2.77 3.69
N ILE A 14 -6.13 3.18 3.05
CA ILE A 14 -5.14 2.27 2.44
C ILE A 14 -4.51 1.37 3.50
N GLY A 15 -4.12 1.93 4.65
CA GLY A 15 -3.57 1.16 5.76
C GLY A 15 -4.55 0.12 6.31
N ALA A 16 -5.83 0.47 6.43
CA ALA A 16 -6.87 -0.50 6.81
C ALA A 16 -6.99 -1.63 5.77
N GLY A 17 -7.01 -1.30 4.47
CA GLY A 17 -7.03 -2.31 3.42
C GLY A 17 -5.82 -3.24 3.47
N GLY A 18 -4.63 -2.68 3.73
CA GLY A 18 -3.41 -3.45 3.90
C GLY A 18 -3.48 -4.43 5.08
N ILE A 19 -3.95 -3.97 6.25
CA ILE A 19 -4.16 -4.81 7.43
C ILE A 19 -5.16 -5.93 7.12
N ALA A 20 -6.21 -5.64 6.35
CA ALA A 20 -7.18 -6.64 5.93
C ALA A 20 -6.57 -7.73 5.03
N VAL A 21 -5.65 -7.38 4.13
CA VAL A 21 -5.01 -8.32 3.18
C VAL A 21 -3.86 -9.11 3.82
N ALA A 22 -3.24 -8.61 4.90
CA ALA A 22 -2.09 -9.28 5.52
C ALA A 22 -2.38 -10.71 6.01
N PRO A 23 -3.48 -10.99 6.74
CA PRO A 23 -3.82 -12.37 7.09
C PRO A 23 -4.17 -13.25 5.88
N PHE A 24 -4.75 -12.67 4.82
CA PHE A 24 -4.95 -13.41 3.57
C PHE A 24 -3.63 -13.84 2.94
N ALA A 25 -2.63 -12.96 2.89
CA ALA A 25 -1.30 -13.31 2.40
C ALA A 25 -0.63 -14.38 3.28
N PHE A 26 -0.80 -14.29 4.61
CA PHE A 26 -0.35 -15.33 5.53
C PHE A 26 -1.01 -16.68 5.20
N PHE A 27 -2.33 -16.72 5.09
CA PHE A 27 -3.04 -17.95 4.74
C PHE A 27 -2.60 -18.51 3.38
N GLN A 28 -2.45 -17.66 2.37
CA GLN A 28 -2.10 -18.06 1.02
C GLN A 28 -0.69 -18.65 0.90
N TYR A 29 0.29 -18.10 1.62
CA TYR A 29 1.70 -18.40 1.39
C TYR A 29 2.39 -19.10 2.56
N VAL A 30 1.78 -19.12 3.75
CA VAL A 30 2.33 -19.83 4.92
C VAL A 30 1.56 -21.10 5.20
N VAL A 31 0.23 -21.06 5.07
CA VAL A 31 -0.66 -22.15 5.54
C VAL A 31 -1.13 -23.04 4.40
N TYR A 32 -1.63 -22.44 3.32
CA TYR A 32 -2.27 -23.15 2.23
C TYR A 32 -1.25 -23.66 1.21
N ASN A 33 -1.28 -24.96 0.93
CA ASN A 33 -0.39 -25.63 -0.04
C ASN A 33 -1.13 -26.13 -1.28
N GLY A 34 -2.40 -25.74 -1.47
CA GLY A 34 -3.21 -26.19 -2.60
C GLY A 34 -3.03 -25.31 -3.85
N LYS A 35 -3.71 -25.70 -4.93
CA LYS A 35 -3.70 -24.94 -6.18
C LYS A 35 -4.58 -23.70 -6.09
N GLY A 36 -4.16 -22.64 -6.80
CA GLY A 36 -4.90 -21.39 -6.90
C GLY A 36 -4.92 -20.61 -5.58
N LEU A 37 -5.89 -19.72 -5.46
CA LEU A 37 -6.01 -18.87 -4.29
C LEU A 37 -6.82 -19.55 -3.17
N VAL A 38 -6.36 -19.40 -1.93
CA VAL A 38 -6.96 -19.98 -0.73
C VAL A 38 -8.40 -19.53 -0.54
N LYS A 39 -9.30 -20.47 -0.22
CA LYS A 39 -10.72 -20.21 0.06
C LYS A 39 -11.02 -20.52 1.53
N TYR A 40 -12.07 -19.91 2.08
CA TYR A 40 -12.55 -20.24 3.43
C TYR A 40 -12.79 -21.75 3.59
N ALA A 41 -13.54 -22.34 2.66
CA ALA A 41 -13.85 -23.77 2.64
C ALA A 41 -12.60 -24.66 2.57
N SER A 42 -11.54 -24.21 1.89
CA SER A 42 -10.29 -24.97 1.76
C SER A 42 -9.45 -24.99 3.03
N LEU A 43 -9.55 -23.96 3.88
CA LEU A 43 -8.89 -23.96 5.18
C LEU A 43 -9.69 -24.70 6.26
N HIS A 44 -11.01 -24.74 6.11
CA HIS A 44 -11.92 -25.34 7.10
C HIS A 44 -12.41 -26.74 6.69
N SER A 45 -11.90 -27.30 5.59
CA SER A 45 -12.20 -28.67 5.18
C SER A 45 -11.39 -29.66 6.03
N GLY A 46 -11.96 -30.10 7.15
CA GLY A 46 -11.40 -31.15 8.01
C GLY A 46 -11.48 -30.84 9.50
N ASP A 47 -11.10 -31.82 10.32
CA ASP A 47 -11.03 -31.67 11.77
C ASP A 47 -9.76 -30.92 12.18
N LEU A 48 -9.87 -29.59 12.23
CA LEU A 48 -8.82 -28.74 12.80
C LEU A 48 -8.82 -28.82 14.32
N ALA A 49 -7.62 -28.85 14.91
CA ALA A 49 -7.43 -28.66 16.35
C ALA A 49 -8.05 -27.33 16.82
N ILE A 50 -8.56 -27.29 18.05
CA ILE A 50 -9.29 -26.11 18.58
C ILE A 50 -8.42 -24.85 18.58
N GLN A 51 -7.12 -25.00 18.84
CA GLN A 51 -6.14 -23.89 18.83
C GLN A 51 -6.00 -23.29 17.42
N THR A 52 -5.96 -24.13 16.38
CA THR A 52 -5.90 -23.70 14.99
C THR A 52 -7.19 -22.98 14.59
N LYS A 53 -8.36 -23.50 15.00
CA LYS A 53 -9.66 -22.85 14.76
C LYS A 53 -9.71 -21.44 15.37
N ILE A 54 -9.28 -21.30 16.63
CA ILE A 54 -9.22 -19.99 17.30
C ILE A 54 -8.26 -19.05 16.57
N PHE A 55 -7.06 -19.52 16.23
CA PHE A 55 -6.06 -18.71 15.55
C PHE A 55 -6.55 -18.23 14.17
N TYR A 56 -7.15 -19.11 13.37
CA TYR A 56 -7.73 -18.73 12.08
C TYR A 56 -8.88 -17.74 12.25
N GLY A 57 -9.78 -17.98 13.21
CA GLY A 57 -10.89 -17.08 13.50
C GLY A 57 -10.45 -15.67 13.89
N ILE A 58 -9.33 -15.51 14.62
CA ILE A 58 -8.75 -14.19 14.93
C ILE A 58 -8.28 -13.49 13.65
N LEU A 59 -7.52 -14.19 12.82
CA LEU A 59 -6.99 -13.66 11.56
C LEU A 59 -8.12 -13.28 10.58
N GLU A 60 -9.16 -14.11 10.48
CA GLU A 60 -10.35 -13.83 9.69
C GLU A 60 -11.15 -12.64 10.23
N SER A 61 -11.25 -12.50 11.56
CA SER A 61 -11.88 -11.34 12.18
C SER A 61 -11.13 -10.04 11.86
N ILE A 62 -9.79 -10.08 11.82
CA ILE A 62 -8.96 -8.97 11.36
C ILE A 62 -9.26 -8.66 9.88
N MET A 63 -9.31 -9.69 9.02
CA MET A 63 -9.63 -9.53 7.59
C MET A 63 -10.97 -8.81 7.40
N LEU A 64 -12.05 -9.33 8.01
CA LEU A 64 -13.39 -8.76 7.88
C LEU A 64 -13.48 -7.37 8.50
N GLY A 65 -13.02 -7.19 9.74
CA GLY A 65 -13.10 -5.91 10.45
C GLY A 65 -12.37 -4.79 9.72
N PHE A 66 -11.15 -5.04 9.26
CA PHE A 66 -10.38 -4.03 8.54
C PHE A 66 -10.81 -3.86 7.08
N ALA A 67 -11.37 -4.89 6.42
CA ALA A 67 -12.00 -4.73 5.11
C ALA A 67 -13.23 -3.81 5.21
N SER A 68 -14.11 -4.04 6.18
CA SER A 68 -15.25 -3.15 6.44
C SER A 68 -14.80 -1.72 6.76
N LEU A 69 -13.76 -1.57 7.59
CA LEU A 69 -13.19 -0.26 7.91
C LEU A 69 -12.60 0.42 6.67
N HIS A 70 -11.88 -0.30 5.81
CA HIS A 70 -11.34 0.20 4.56
C HIS A 70 -12.44 0.74 3.64
N ILE A 71 -13.52 -0.02 3.44
CA ILE A 71 -14.64 0.38 2.60
C ILE A 71 -15.34 1.61 3.19
N LEU A 72 -15.62 1.61 4.49
CA LEU A 72 -16.23 2.75 5.19
C LEU A 72 -15.39 4.02 5.06
N LEU A 73 -14.09 3.94 5.38
CA LEU A 73 -13.18 5.08 5.27
C LEU A 73 -13.06 5.56 3.82
N SER A 74 -12.96 4.65 2.86
CA SER A 74 -12.89 5.00 1.43
C SER A 74 -14.12 5.79 1.00
N ILE A 75 -15.33 5.32 1.31
CA ILE A 75 -16.59 6.01 0.96
C ILE A 75 -16.64 7.41 1.58
N LEU A 76 -16.33 7.52 2.88
CA LEU A 76 -16.35 8.80 3.60
C LEU A 76 -15.31 9.78 3.05
N LEU A 77 -14.10 9.31 2.76
CA LEU A 77 -13.01 10.14 2.26
C LEU A 77 -13.24 10.55 0.80
N PHE A 78 -13.77 9.66 -0.06
CA PHE A 78 -14.16 10.04 -1.42
C PHE A 78 -15.26 11.10 -1.43
N SER A 79 -16.27 10.95 -0.58
CA SER A 79 -17.35 11.94 -0.45
C SER A 79 -16.84 13.31 0.02
N ARG A 80 -15.77 13.34 0.84
CA ARG A 80 -15.10 14.57 1.26
C ARG A 80 -14.19 15.13 0.16
N PHE A 81 -13.44 14.26 -0.52
CA PHE A 81 -12.56 14.62 -1.62
C PHE A 81 -13.32 15.28 -2.77
N VAL A 82 -14.44 14.71 -3.20
CA VAL A 82 -15.28 15.31 -4.26
C VAL A 82 -15.79 16.70 -3.86
N ARG A 83 -16.25 16.87 -2.60
CA ARG A 83 -16.68 18.18 -2.10
C ARG A 83 -15.52 19.17 -2.02
N TRP A 84 -14.33 18.71 -1.65
CA TRP A 84 -13.11 19.52 -1.57
C TRP A 84 -12.64 19.96 -2.97
N VAL A 85 -12.66 19.07 -3.96
CA VAL A 85 -12.35 19.39 -5.37
C VAL A 85 -13.34 20.41 -5.93
N LYS A 86 -14.65 20.21 -5.71
CA LYS A 86 -15.71 21.14 -6.19
C LYS A 86 -15.59 22.56 -5.63
N ARG A 87 -14.89 22.76 -4.51
CA ARG A 87 -14.66 24.07 -3.89
C ARG A 87 -13.42 24.80 -4.42
N GLY A 88 -12.71 24.25 -5.41
CA GLY A 88 -11.52 24.88 -6.01
C GLY A 88 -10.23 24.75 -5.18
N HIS A 89 -10.27 24.18 -3.97
CA HIS A 89 -9.09 24.03 -3.12
C HIS A 89 -8.02 23.08 -3.73
N HIS A 90 -8.44 22.23 -4.67
CA HIS A 90 -7.53 21.35 -5.39
C HIS A 90 -6.56 22.09 -6.32
N ASP A 91 -6.92 23.28 -6.82
CA ASP A 91 -6.10 24.01 -7.78
C ASP A 91 -4.76 24.42 -7.17
N ILE A 92 -4.77 24.84 -5.90
CA ILE A 92 -3.56 25.18 -5.13
C ILE A 92 -2.60 23.98 -5.09
N LEU A 93 -3.12 22.80 -4.72
CA LEU A 93 -2.30 21.60 -4.57
C LEU A 93 -1.80 21.06 -5.91
N VAL A 94 -2.55 21.27 -7.00
CA VAL A 94 -2.14 20.90 -8.36
C VAL A 94 -1.03 21.83 -8.88
N GLN A 95 -0.88 23.04 -8.36
CA GLN A 95 0.20 23.96 -8.73
C GLN A 95 1.48 23.73 -7.92
N ASP A 96 1.41 23.15 -6.72
CA ASP A 96 2.58 22.88 -5.87
C ASP A 96 3.31 21.61 -6.31
N PRO A 97 4.52 21.71 -6.91
CA PRO A 97 5.26 20.54 -7.36
C PRO A 97 5.63 19.59 -6.24
N ILE A 98 5.78 20.07 -5.00
CA ILE A 98 6.21 19.34 -3.80
C ILE A 98 5.08 18.49 -3.23
N GLN A 99 3.87 19.07 -3.13
CA GLN A 99 2.74 18.43 -2.45
C GLN A 99 1.71 17.79 -3.40
N ASN A 100 1.76 18.08 -4.71
CA ASN A 100 0.77 17.57 -5.67
C ASN A 100 0.63 16.04 -5.70
N SER A 101 1.68 15.31 -5.30
CA SER A 101 1.71 13.86 -5.29
C SER A 101 0.67 13.25 -4.33
N ALA A 102 0.24 13.99 -3.31
CA ALA A 102 -0.83 13.58 -2.40
C ALA A 102 -2.18 13.37 -3.11
N LEU A 103 -2.40 14.04 -4.25
CA LEU A 103 -3.63 13.91 -5.06
C LEU A 103 -3.78 12.53 -5.71
N LEU A 104 -2.73 11.71 -5.67
CA LEU A 104 -2.75 10.34 -6.20
C LEU A 104 -3.28 9.31 -5.20
N LEU A 105 -3.34 9.65 -3.91
CA LEU A 105 -3.80 8.74 -2.86
C LEU A 105 -5.24 8.21 -3.01
N PRO A 106 -6.21 8.96 -3.56
CA PRO A 106 -7.51 8.40 -3.91
C PRO A 106 -7.40 7.20 -4.86
N PHE A 107 -6.51 7.25 -5.88
CA PHE A 107 -6.28 6.12 -6.78
C PHE A 107 -5.70 4.92 -6.04
N VAL A 108 -4.74 5.16 -5.15
CA VAL A 108 -4.16 4.09 -4.32
C VAL A 108 -5.24 3.40 -3.49
N SER A 109 -6.16 4.17 -2.93
CA SER A 109 -7.31 3.62 -2.19
C SER A 109 -8.21 2.76 -3.10
N LEU A 110 -8.50 3.18 -4.33
CA LEU A 110 -9.34 2.43 -5.28
C LEU A 110 -8.69 1.12 -5.72
N PHE A 111 -7.39 1.13 -6.05
CA PHE A 111 -6.67 -0.09 -6.36
C PHE A 111 -6.58 -1.01 -5.13
N MET A 112 -6.41 -0.44 -3.93
CA MET A 112 -6.46 -1.22 -2.70
C MET A 112 -7.84 -1.88 -2.51
N THR A 113 -8.93 -1.18 -2.83
CA THR A 113 -10.28 -1.76 -2.84
C THR A 113 -10.32 -3.00 -3.73
N MET A 114 -9.80 -2.94 -4.96
CA MET A 114 -9.75 -4.11 -5.85
C MET A 114 -8.99 -5.29 -5.24
N ASN A 115 -7.85 -5.03 -4.58
CA ASN A 115 -7.09 -6.07 -3.87
C ASN A 115 -7.86 -6.65 -2.67
N VAL A 116 -8.60 -5.83 -1.91
CA VAL A 116 -9.48 -6.30 -0.82
C VAL A 116 -10.61 -7.16 -1.38
N PHE A 117 -11.20 -6.81 -2.53
CA PHE A 117 -12.23 -7.62 -3.17
C PHE A 117 -11.69 -8.99 -3.60
N ILE A 118 -10.55 -9.02 -4.31
CA ILE A 118 -9.96 -10.25 -4.86
C ILE A 118 -9.36 -11.15 -3.76
N GLY A 119 -8.74 -10.55 -2.74
CA GLY A 119 -8.10 -11.30 -1.65
C GLY A 119 -9.08 -11.65 -0.54
N VAL A 120 -9.71 -10.65 0.07
CA VAL A 120 -10.47 -10.80 1.32
C VAL A 120 -11.92 -11.17 1.06
N ILE A 121 -12.66 -10.37 0.28
CA ILE A 121 -14.10 -10.61 0.09
C ILE A 121 -14.32 -11.95 -0.62
N ARG A 122 -13.54 -12.22 -1.68
CA ARG A 122 -13.57 -13.49 -2.39
C ARG A 122 -13.09 -14.68 -1.54
N TYR A 123 -12.33 -14.48 -0.47
CA TYR A 123 -11.99 -15.57 0.44
C TYR A 123 -13.23 -16.11 1.18
N PHE A 124 -14.10 -15.20 1.65
CA PHE A 124 -15.29 -15.53 2.43
C PHE A 124 -16.53 -15.86 1.60
N VAL A 125 -16.64 -15.34 0.37
CA VAL A 125 -17.85 -15.51 -0.44
C VAL A 125 -17.66 -16.63 -1.47
N PRO A 126 -18.27 -17.83 -1.30
CA PRO A 126 -18.04 -18.98 -2.17
C PRO A 126 -18.38 -18.70 -3.63
N SER A 127 -19.49 -18.00 -3.89
CA SER A 127 -19.92 -17.66 -5.25
C SER A 127 -18.88 -16.82 -6.00
N LEU A 128 -18.18 -15.89 -5.32
CA LEU A 128 -17.06 -15.17 -5.93
C LEU A 128 -15.81 -16.03 -6.08
N ALA A 129 -15.54 -16.92 -5.10
CA ALA A 129 -14.37 -17.79 -5.12
C ALA A 129 -14.41 -18.81 -6.25
N ASP A 130 -15.58 -19.36 -6.52
CA ASP A 130 -15.79 -20.41 -7.54
C ASP A 130 -15.95 -19.82 -8.94
N ASN A 131 -16.43 -18.57 -9.05
CA ASN A 131 -16.66 -17.90 -10.33
C ASN A 131 -15.66 -16.77 -10.63
N LEU A 132 -14.47 -16.80 -10.03
CA LEU A 132 -13.47 -15.74 -10.14
C LEU A 132 -13.17 -15.35 -11.61
N GLN A 133 -13.15 -16.33 -12.52
CA GLN A 133 -12.86 -16.10 -13.94
C GLN A 133 -13.88 -15.18 -14.63
N LEU A 134 -15.16 -15.22 -14.23
CA LEU A 134 -16.20 -14.32 -14.77
C LEU A 134 -15.92 -12.86 -14.46
N PHE A 135 -15.21 -12.59 -13.36
CA PHE A 135 -14.88 -11.23 -12.94
C PHE A 135 -13.58 -10.70 -13.56
N MET A 136 -12.79 -11.51 -14.27
CA MET A 136 -11.51 -11.07 -14.83
C MET A 136 -11.67 -10.00 -15.91
N GLY A 137 -12.66 -10.13 -16.79
CA GLY A 137 -12.97 -9.13 -17.82
C GLY A 137 -13.44 -7.79 -17.22
N PRO A 138 -14.49 -7.78 -16.38
CA PRO A 138 -14.91 -6.58 -15.67
C PRO A 138 -13.81 -5.94 -14.81
N ALA A 139 -13.00 -6.76 -14.12
CA ALA A 139 -11.87 -6.29 -13.33
C ALA A 139 -10.81 -5.61 -14.20
N LEU A 140 -10.47 -6.19 -15.36
CA LEU A 140 -9.57 -5.56 -16.33
C LEU A 140 -10.12 -4.21 -16.79
N GLY A 141 -11.40 -4.15 -17.17
CA GLY A 141 -12.03 -2.91 -17.61
C GLY A 141 -11.97 -1.80 -16.56
N ALA A 142 -12.38 -2.11 -15.32
CA ALA A 142 -12.33 -1.16 -14.21
C ALA A 142 -10.88 -0.72 -13.89
N TRP A 143 -9.95 -1.67 -13.84
CA TRP A 143 -8.53 -1.38 -13.60
C TRP A 143 -7.90 -0.53 -14.71
N MET A 144 -8.20 -0.82 -15.98
CA MET A 144 -7.70 -0.07 -17.14
C MET A 144 -8.16 1.38 -17.13
N VAL A 145 -9.44 1.64 -16.82
CA VAL A 145 -9.95 3.01 -16.69
C VAL A 145 -9.20 3.76 -15.59
N LEU A 146 -9.03 3.15 -14.41
CA LEU A 146 -8.29 3.77 -13.32
C LEU A 146 -6.82 4.01 -13.67
N LEU A 147 -6.17 3.06 -14.35
CA LEU A 147 -4.78 3.17 -14.79
C LEU A 147 -4.60 4.30 -15.80
N ILE A 148 -5.44 4.37 -16.83
CA ILE A 148 -5.35 5.42 -17.86
C ILE A 148 -5.50 6.80 -17.21
N VAL A 149 -6.51 6.98 -16.34
CA VAL A 149 -6.71 8.24 -15.63
C VAL A 149 -5.50 8.57 -14.73
N LEU A 150 -4.96 7.58 -14.01
CA LEU A 150 -3.76 7.75 -13.21
C LEU A 150 -2.56 8.18 -14.06
N LEU A 151 -2.31 7.54 -15.19
CA LEU A 151 -1.19 7.85 -16.08
C LEU A 151 -1.31 9.27 -16.67
N LEU A 152 -2.50 9.67 -17.13
CA LEU A 152 -2.75 11.02 -17.61
C LEU A 152 -2.48 12.07 -16.51
N TYR A 153 -2.93 11.78 -15.28
CA TYR A 153 -2.69 12.67 -14.14
C TYR A 153 -1.21 12.71 -13.76
N GLN A 154 -0.53 11.57 -13.76
CA GLN A 154 0.90 11.44 -13.49
C GLN A 154 1.73 12.26 -14.48
N VAL A 155 1.45 12.14 -15.79
CA VAL A 155 2.11 12.94 -16.83
C VAL A 155 1.87 14.44 -16.62
N ARG A 156 0.64 14.86 -16.27
CA ARG A 156 0.33 16.25 -15.96
C ARG A 156 1.14 16.77 -14.76
N LEU A 157 1.21 16.02 -13.67
CA LEU A 157 1.98 16.40 -12.48
C LEU A 157 3.49 16.44 -12.75
N MET A 158 4.01 15.46 -13.50
CA MET A 158 5.40 15.43 -13.89
C MET A 158 5.75 16.61 -14.79
N ARG A 159 4.95 16.89 -15.84
CA ARG A 159 5.16 18.05 -16.71
C ARG A 159 5.25 19.34 -15.92
N LYS A 160 4.37 19.55 -14.95
CA LYS A 160 4.43 20.73 -14.07
C LYS A 160 5.73 20.78 -13.27
N SER A 161 6.14 19.65 -12.69
CA SER A 161 7.39 19.57 -11.92
C SER A 161 8.62 19.83 -12.80
N PHE A 162 8.55 19.55 -14.10
CA PHE A 162 9.63 19.82 -15.06
C PHE A 162 9.66 21.27 -15.57
N VAL A 163 8.49 21.89 -15.74
CA VAL A 163 8.38 23.26 -16.31
C VAL A 163 8.48 24.33 -15.22
N THR A 164 8.00 24.06 -14.01
CA THR A 164 8.01 24.99 -12.90
C THR A 164 9.22 24.73 -12.03
N SER A 165 10.05 25.75 -11.79
CA SER A 165 11.12 25.65 -10.80
C SER A 165 10.51 25.46 -9.41
N PHE A 166 11.10 24.57 -8.61
CA PHE A 166 10.72 24.40 -7.22
C PHE A 166 11.97 24.15 -6.38
N ASP A 167 11.86 24.49 -5.10
CA ASP A 167 12.96 24.36 -4.16
C ASP A 167 13.20 22.89 -3.80
N ILE A 168 14.31 22.34 -4.29
CA ILE A 168 14.74 20.96 -4.03
C ILE A 168 14.97 20.73 -2.53
N SER A 169 15.34 21.77 -1.77
CA SER A 169 15.58 21.66 -0.33
C SER A 169 14.32 21.28 0.45
N LYS A 170 13.14 21.60 -0.09
CA LYS A 170 11.84 21.32 0.50
C LYS A 170 11.27 19.94 0.12
N ILE A 171 11.99 19.15 -0.69
CA ILE A 171 11.54 17.78 -1.03
C ILE A 171 11.62 16.89 0.22
N HIS A 172 10.52 16.19 0.48
CA HIS A 172 10.39 15.21 1.56
C HIS A 172 9.83 13.89 1.05
N PHE A 173 9.86 12.82 1.86
CA PHE A 173 9.39 11.49 1.46
C PHE A 173 7.93 11.37 1.02
N GLY A 174 7.07 12.35 1.32
CA GLY A 174 5.76 12.48 0.66
C GLY A 174 5.83 12.52 -0.88
N PHE A 175 6.98 12.86 -1.48
CA PHE A 175 7.20 12.78 -2.92
C PHE A 175 7.04 11.39 -3.53
N LEU A 176 7.17 10.36 -2.68
CA LEU A 176 7.05 8.96 -3.05
C LEU A 176 5.60 8.51 -3.24
N MET A 177 4.60 9.37 -3.04
CA MET A 177 3.21 9.03 -3.36
C MET A 177 2.99 8.75 -4.85
N GLN A 178 3.81 9.33 -5.74
CA GLN A 178 3.78 9.03 -7.18
C GLN A 178 4.18 7.57 -7.51
N PRO A 179 5.39 7.10 -7.17
CA PRO A 179 5.74 5.69 -7.37
C PRO A 179 4.83 4.77 -6.55
N PHE A 180 4.36 5.18 -5.37
CA PHE A 180 3.41 4.36 -4.60
C PHE A 180 2.10 4.09 -5.35
N ALA A 181 1.52 5.12 -6.00
CA ALA A 181 0.28 4.94 -6.75
C ALA A 181 0.46 4.06 -7.99
N LEU A 182 1.57 4.22 -8.70
CA LEU A 182 1.90 3.38 -9.85
C LEU A 182 2.15 1.93 -9.42
N ALA A 183 2.93 1.68 -8.36
CA ALA A 183 3.16 0.33 -7.84
C ALA A 183 1.87 -0.36 -7.40
N MET A 184 0.92 0.40 -6.82
CA MET A 184 -0.38 -0.14 -6.44
C MET A 184 -1.24 -0.52 -7.66
N ALA A 185 -1.19 0.29 -8.72
CA ALA A 185 -1.80 -0.07 -10.00
C ALA A 185 -1.16 -1.33 -10.59
N THR A 186 0.17 -1.39 -10.58
CA THR A 186 0.97 -2.53 -11.07
C THR A 186 0.60 -3.83 -10.36
N VAL A 187 0.55 -3.84 -9.02
CA VAL A 187 0.27 -5.09 -8.30
C VAL A 187 -1.14 -5.62 -8.59
N THR A 188 -2.09 -4.71 -8.77
CA THR A 188 -3.48 -5.03 -9.06
C THR A 188 -3.60 -5.64 -10.45
N GLY A 189 -3.00 -5.02 -11.46
CA GLY A 189 -2.97 -5.54 -12.82
C GLY A 189 -2.19 -6.84 -12.95
N ALA A 190 -1.04 -6.96 -12.28
CA ALA A 190 -0.26 -8.20 -12.23
C ALA A 190 -1.08 -9.34 -11.60
N GLY A 191 -1.97 -9.03 -10.65
CA GLY A 191 -2.94 -9.98 -10.11
C GLY A 191 -3.92 -10.47 -11.17
N ILE A 192 -4.50 -9.57 -11.96
CA ILE A 192 -5.40 -9.93 -13.08
C ILE A 192 -4.63 -10.79 -14.11
N ALA A 193 -3.39 -10.41 -14.43
CA ALA A 193 -2.54 -11.16 -15.36
C ALA A 193 -2.25 -12.58 -14.90
N ALA A 194 -1.91 -12.76 -13.62
CA ALA A 194 -1.55 -14.06 -13.04
C ALA A 194 -2.74 -14.98 -12.83
N LEU A 195 -3.96 -14.43 -12.66
CA LEU A 195 -5.15 -15.19 -12.30
C LEU A 195 -6.08 -15.50 -13.48
N SER A 196 -5.97 -14.75 -14.58
CA SER A 196 -6.86 -14.92 -15.73
C SER A 196 -6.49 -16.15 -16.57
N ASN A 197 -7.47 -17.01 -16.82
CA ASN A 197 -7.34 -18.13 -17.77
C ASN A 197 -7.47 -17.66 -19.23
N ASN A 198 -8.05 -16.48 -19.47
CA ASN A 198 -8.12 -15.89 -20.81
C ASN A 198 -6.82 -15.15 -21.11
N LEU A 199 -6.09 -15.61 -22.14
CA LEU A 199 -4.79 -15.08 -22.53
C LEU A 199 -4.85 -13.62 -22.98
N THR A 200 -5.91 -13.20 -23.68
CA THR A 200 -6.06 -11.79 -24.10
C THR A 200 -6.14 -10.87 -22.89
N ILE A 201 -6.94 -11.24 -21.89
CA ILE A 201 -7.04 -10.49 -20.62
C ILE A 201 -5.69 -10.51 -19.89
N ALA A 202 -5.06 -11.68 -19.81
CA ALA A 202 -3.79 -11.83 -19.11
C ALA A 202 -2.66 -11.00 -19.74
N HIS A 203 -2.49 -11.08 -21.06
CA HIS A 203 -1.49 -10.32 -21.81
C HIS A 203 -1.72 -8.81 -21.71
N THR A 204 -2.98 -8.36 -21.83
CA THR A 204 -3.32 -6.94 -21.69
C THR A 204 -2.99 -6.44 -20.30
N ALA A 205 -3.42 -7.15 -19.27
CA ALA A 205 -3.11 -6.82 -17.88
C ALA A 205 -1.61 -6.81 -17.62
N ALA A 206 -0.87 -7.80 -18.11
CA ALA A 206 0.57 -7.91 -17.95
C ALA A 206 1.32 -6.75 -18.60
N PHE A 207 1.00 -6.43 -19.85
CA PHE A 207 1.65 -5.34 -20.60
C PHE A 207 1.52 -4.00 -19.86
N PHE A 208 0.29 -3.62 -19.51
CA PHE A 208 0.04 -2.35 -18.82
C PHE A 208 0.56 -2.34 -17.37
N SER A 209 0.64 -3.51 -16.73
CA SER A 209 1.30 -3.65 -15.43
C SER A 209 2.80 -3.41 -15.57
N ILE A 210 3.46 -3.96 -16.58
CA ILE A 210 4.89 -3.71 -16.83
C ILE A 210 5.15 -2.23 -17.12
N VAL A 211 4.30 -1.56 -17.91
CA VAL A 211 4.39 -0.12 -18.16
C VAL A 211 4.30 0.70 -16.86
N SER A 212 3.28 0.45 -16.03
CA SER A 212 3.15 1.15 -14.75
C SER A 212 4.26 0.81 -13.75
N GLY A 213 4.71 -0.45 -13.73
CA GLY A 213 5.72 -0.96 -12.80
C GLY A 213 7.11 -0.42 -13.11
N THR A 214 7.48 -0.35 -14.38
CA THR A 214 8.74 0.25 -14.83
C THR A 214 8.78 1.75 -14.54
N LEU A 215 7.69 2.48 -14.80
CA LEU A 215 7.58 3.89 -14.44
C LEU A 215 7.65 4.10 -12.92
N SER A 216 6.98 3.24 -12.14
CA SER A 216 7.06 3.26 -10.68
C SER A 216 8.48 3.05 -10.18
N LEU A 217 9.19 2.04 -10.69
CA LEU A 217 10.56 1.74 -10.31
C LEU A 217 11.50 2.90 -10.66
N PHE A 218 11.38 3.45 -11.86
CA PHE A 218 12.13 4.63 -12.30
C PHE A 218 11.93 5.81 -11.33
N LEU A 219 10.68 6.15 -11.03
CA LEU A 219 10.37 7.27 -10.11
C LEU A 219 10.80 6.98 -8.67
N LEU A 220 10.71 5.73 -8.22
CA LEU A 220 11.19 5.33 -6.90
C LEU A 220 12.69 5.58 -6.78
N VAL A 221 13.48 5.07 -7.72
CA VAL A 221 14.95 5.23 -7.72
C VAL A 221 15.33 6.70 -7.82
N LEU A 222 14.78 7.42 -8.81
CA LEU A 222 15.07 8.83 -9.04
C LEU A 222 14.73 9.69 -7.81
N LYS A 223 13.49 9.61 -7.31
CA LYS A 223 13.05 10.47 -6.21
C LYS A 223 13.70 10.12 -4.89
N THR A 224 13.91 8.83 -4.61
CA THR A 224 14.61 8.41 -3.40
C THR A 224 16.06 8.92 -3.44
N GLY A 225 16.75 8.79 -4.58
CA GLY A 225 18.09 9.36 -4.76
C GLY A 225 18.14 10.88 -4.53
N LEU A 226 17.19 11.63 -5.08
CA LEU A 226 17.09 13.08 -4.87
C LEU A 226 16.82 13.44 -3.40
N ILE A 227 15.93 12.71 -2.72
CA ILE A 227 15.64 12.92 -1.29
C ILE A 227 16.89 12.68 -0.44
N PHE A 228 17.60 11.57 -0.66
CA PHE A 228 18.82 11.26 0.08
C PHE A 228 19.91 12.30 -0.20
N PHE A 229 20.11 12.68 -1.45
CA PHE A 229 21.08 13.71 -1.82
C PHE A 229 20.79 15.04 -1.13
N ASN A 230 19.52 15.46 -1.11
CA ASN A 230 19.10 16.65 -0.38
C ASN A 230 19.35 16.50 1.13
N HIS A 231 19.05 15.33 1.69
CA HIS A 231 19.23 15.07 3.11
C HIS A 231 20.69 15.15 3.56
N TYR A 232 21.61 14.62 2.75
CA TYR A 232 23.05 14.72 3.02
C TYR A 232 23.60 16.16 2.91
N LYS A 233 22.89 17.05 2.19
CA LYS A 233 23.23 18.48 2.10
C LYS A 233 22.59 19.33 3.19
N SER A 234 21.43 18.91 3.72
CA SER A 234 20.72 19.63 4.76
C SER A 234 21.31 19.38 6.15
N ASN A 235 21.34 20.41 7.00
CA ASN A 235 21.73 20.25 8.39
C ASN A 235 20.58 19.65 9.22
N GLY A 236 20.67 18.35 9.51
CA GLY A 236 19.79 17.66 10.45
C GLY A 236 18.65 16.88 9.81
N LEU A 237 17.84 16.24 10.67
CA LEU A 237 16.72 15.38 10.28
C LEU A 237 15.55 16.18 9.67
N PRO A 238 14.67 15.55 8.86
CA PRO A 238 13.51 16.24 8.30
C PRO A 238 12.63 16.84 9.39
N GLU A 239 11.82 17.84 9.03
CA GLU A 239 10.84 18.40 9.96
C GLU A 239 10.00 17.28 10.61
N LYS A 240 9.70 17.45 11.90
CA LYS A 240 8.93 16.50 12.71
C LYS A 240 7.65 16.00 12.04
N GLN A 241 7.00 16.85 11.24
CA GLN A 241 5.78 16.50 10.51
C GLN A 241 6.04 15.49 9.38
N ASN A 242 7.23 15.46 8.80
CA ASN A 242 7.57 14.62 7.65
C ASN A 242 8.30 13.32 8.04
N MET A 243 8.74 13.20 9.30
CA MET A 243 9.41 12.00 9.84
C MET A 243 8.68 10.68 9.55
N PRO A 244 7.34 10.56 9.75
CA PRO A 244 6.60 9.34 9.39
C PRO A 244 6.81 8.85 7.96
N ALA A 245 7.03 9.77 7.01
CA ALA A 245 7.06 9.43 5.60
C ALA A 245 8.37 8.73 5.19
N ILE A 246 9.44 8.76 5.99
CA ILE A 246 10.72 8.10 5.70
C ILE A 246 10.53 6.63 5.35
N LEU A 247 9.63 5.95 6.06
CA LEU A 247 9.35 4.53 5.84
C LEU A 247 8.54 4.24 4.57
N SER A 248 8.13 5.25 3.79
CA SER A 248 7.27 5.06 2.60
C SER A 248 7.96 4.32 1.46
N VAL A 249 9.28 4.16 1.47
CA VAL A 249 10.01 3.34 0.48
C VAL A 249 9.60 1.87 0.58
N ILE A 250 9.40 1.36 1.81
CA ILE A 250 9.05 -0.04 2.09
C ILE A 250 7.78 -0.50 1.36
N PRO A 251 6.62 0.16 1.51
CA PRO A 251 5.41 -0.28 0.82
C PRO A 251 5.53 -0.23 -0.71
N VAL A 252 6.30 0.70 -1.29
CA VAL A 252 6.52 0.72 -2.75
C VAL A 252 7.33 -0.50 -3.20
N LEU A 253 8.44 -0.80 -2.50
CA LEU A 253 9.27 -1.97 -2.78
C LEU A 253 8.47 -3.27 -2.65
N THR A 254 7.66 -3.41 -1.60
CA THR A 254 6.78 -4.57 -1.42
C THR A 254 5.82 -4.73 -2.58
N LEU A 255 5.14 -3.67 -3.01
CA LEU A 255 4.17 -3.75 -4.11
C LEU A 255 4.85 -4.14 -5.43
N LEU A 256 6.04 -3.60 -5.72
CA LEU A 256 6.83 -3.98 -6.89
C LEU A 256 7.31 -5.44 -6.81
N ALA A 257 7.73 -5.90 -5.64
CA ALA A 257 8.14 -7.29 -5.43
C ALA A 257 6.98 -8.26 -5.65
N ILE A 258 5.80 -7.99 -5.08
CA ILE A 258 4.59 -8.79 -5.28
C ILE A 258 4.14 -8.74 -6.75
N SER A 259 4.30 -7.60 -7.41
CA SER A 259 4.03 -7.46 -8.83
C SER A 259 4.95 -8.36 -9.65
N GLY A 260 6.26 -8.33 -9.38
CA GLY A 260 7.23 -9.20 -10.03
C GLY A 260 6.93 -10.68 -9.79
N PHE A 261 6.62 -11.07 -8.55
CA PHE A 261 6.17 -12.41 -8.21
C PHE A 261 4.97 -12.87 -9.08
N ARG A 262 3.94 -12.02 -9.19
CA ARG A 262 2.74 -12.30 -9.98
C ARG A 262 3.02 -12.35 -11.48
N ILE A 263 3.87 -11.45 -12.00
CA ILE A 263 4.33 -11.51 -13.39
C ILE A 263 5.12 -12.79 -13.65
N GLY A 264 5.92 -13.25 -12.70
CA GLY A 264 6.57 -14.57 -12.74
C GLY A 264 5.55 -15.68 -13.03
N HIS A 265 4.52 -15.82 -12.19
CA HIS A 265 3.47 -16.82 -12.42
C HIS A 265 2.69 -16.64 -13.72
N TYR A 266 2.40 -15.40 -14.13
CA TYR A 266 1.81 -15.14 -15.44
C TYR A 266 2.69 -15.70 -16.56
N LEU A 267 4.01 -15.49 -16.49
CA LEU A 267 4.94 -15.99 -17.50
C LEU A 267 5.04 -17.52 -17.51
N GLU A 268 4.96 -18.16 -16.34
CA GLU A 268 4.89 -19.63 -16.25
C GLU A 268 3.60 -20.16 -16.88
N HIS A 269 2.46 -19.55 -16.58
CA HIS A 269 1.15 -20.01 -17.06
C HIS A 269 0.92 -19.70 -18.55
N ALA A 270 1.28 -18.52 -19.01
CA ALA A 270 1.00 -18.06 -20.38
C ALA A 270 2.04 -18.53 -21.41
N PHE A 271 3.29 -18.75 -21.00
CA PHE A 271 4.39 -19.10 -21.91
C PHE A 271 5.12 -20.40 -21.54
N GLY A 272 4.74 -21.08 -20.45
CA GLY A 272 5.40 -22.31 -20.03
C GLY A 272 6.84 -22.13 -19.54
N MET A 273 7.24 -20.89 -19.21
CA MET A 273 8.60 -20.61 -18.74
C MET A 273 8.78 -21.09 -17.29
N HIS A 274 9.98 -21.53 -16.91
CA HIS A 274 10.29 -21.82 -15.51
C HIS A 274 10.83 -20.56 -14.83
N MET A 275 10.03 -19.92 -13.97
CA MET A 275 10.35 -18.61 -13.40
C MET A 275 10.80 -18.66 -11.93
N GLN A 276 11.07 -19.86 -11.39
CA GLN A 276 11.43 -20.04 -9.98
C GLN A 276 12.64 -19.20 -9.55
N SER A 277 13.71 -19.16 -10.35
CA SER A 277 14.90 -18.34 -10.05
C SER A 277 14.58 -16.85 -10.06
N PHE A 278 13.76 -16.39 -11.01
CA PHE A 278 13.32 -15.00 -11.06
C PHE A 278 12.48 -14.63 -9.84
N ILE A 279 11.50 -15.47 -9.50
CA ILE A 279 10.65 -15.29 -8.31
C ILE A 279 11.51 -15.23 -7.05
N PHE A 280 12.49 -16.12 -6.93
CA PHE A 280 13.46 -16.13 -5.84
C PHE A 280 14.19 -14.78 -5.73
N PHE A 281 14.84 -14.32 -6.80
CA PHE A 281 15.59 -13.07 -6.76
C PHE A 281 14.71 -11.85 -6.47
N VAL A 282 13.51 -11.81 -7.04
CA VAL A 282 12.56 -10.71 -6.81
C VAL A 282 12.10 -10.67 -5.36
N VAL A 283 11.62 -11.80 -4.80
CA VAL A 283 11.07 -11.82 -3.44
C VAL A 283 12.18 -11.70 -2.40
N VAL A 284 13.20 -12.55 -2.48
CA VAL A 284 14.29 -12.61 -1.50
C VAL A 284 15.13 -11.33 -1.55
N GLY A 285 15.51 -10.88 -2.75
CA GLY A 285 16.29 -9.66 -2.94
C GLY A 285 15.54 -8.43 -2.44
N SER A 286 14.25 -8.30 -2.78
CA SER A 286 13.44 -7.17 -2.30
C SER A 286 13.25 -7.23 -0.79
N PHE A 287 13.01 -8.40 -0.20
CA PHE A 287 12.86 -8.56 1.25
C PHE A 287 14.16 -8.24 2.01
N ALA A 288 15.31 -8.60 1.46
CA ALA A 288 16.62 -8.25 2.03
C ALA A 288 16.86 -6.74 2.05
N VAL A 289 16.65 -6.06 0.91
CA VAL A 289 16.75 -4.59 0.82
C VAL A 289 15.74 -3.92 1.74
N GLN A 290 14.51 -4.42 1.77
CA GLN A 290 13.45 -3.92 2.63
C GLN A 290 13.78 -4.09 4.11
N THR A 291 14.38 -5.21 4.52
CA THR A 291 14.81 -5.44 5.91
C THR A 291 15.89 -4.46 6.33
N TRP A 292 16.91 -4.28 5.49
CA TRP A 292 17.94 -3.27 5.74
C TRP A 292 17.34 -1.86 5.86
N TYR A 293 16.49 -1.46 4.91
CA TYR A 293 15.85 -0.15 4.91
C TYR A 293 14.90 0.04 6.10
N PHE A 294 14.19 -1.02 6.51
CA PHE A 294 13.28 -1.00 7.64
C PHE A 294 14.04 -0.73 8.95
N LEU A 295 15.16 -1.41 9.18
CA LEU A 295 16.02 -1.16 10.34
C LEU A 295 16.63 0.24 10.30
N PHE A 296 17.12 0.67 9.14
CA PHE A 296 17.67 2.01 8.95
C PHE A 296 16.61 3.09 9.22
N GLY A 297 15.43 3.00 8.61
CA GLY A 297 14.35 3.95 8.79
C GLY A 297 13.83 3.99 10.23
N LEU A 298 13.69 2.82 10.88
CA LEU A 298 13.33 2.75 12.31
C LEU A 298 14.37 3.43 13.21
N SER A 299 15.67 3.32 12.89
CA SER A 299 16.71 3.99 13.65
C SER A 299 16.56 5.52 13.61
N ILE A 300 16.14 6.07 12.46
CA ILE A 300 15.88 7.50 12.29
C ILE A 300 14.60 7.94 13.01
N VAL A 301 13.50 7.20 12.85
CA VAL A 301 12.20 7.60 13.42
C VAL A 301 12.06 7.24 14.91
N LYS A 302 13.01 6.51 15.50
CA LYS A 302 12.97 6.04 16.90
C LYS A 302 12.68 7.17 17.89
N ASP A 303 13.38 8.28 17.76
CA ASP A 303 13.24 9.43 18.65
C ASP A 303 11.89 10.12 18.48
N TYR A 304 11.43 10.24 17.25
CA TYR A 304 10.08 10.72 16.94
C TYR A 304 9.01 9.82 17.58
N LEU A 305 9.12 8.50 17.43
CA LEU A 305 8.16 7.54 18.00
C LEU A 305 8.11 7.62 19.53
N ARG A 306 9.25 7.84 20.19
CA ARG A 306 9.32 7.94 21.66
C ARG A 306 8.85 9.28 22.20
N LYS A 307 9.30 10.38 21.60
CA LYS A 307 9.13 11.73 22.17
C LYS A 307 7.92 12.45 21.62
N ASP A 308 7.58 12.24 20.36
CA ASP A 308 6.62 13.07 19.64
C ASP A 308 5.31 12.34 19.34
N PHE A 309 5.40 11.09 18.90
CA PHE A 309 4.22 10.27 18.67
C PHE A 309 3.47 10.01 19.98
N VAL A 310 4.13 9.97 21.13
CA VAL A 310 3.48 9.78 22.45
C VAL A 310 2.74 11.05 22.92
N LYS A 311 3.18 12.24 22.51
CA LYS A 311 2.61 13.55 22.95
C LYS A 311 1.21 13.87 22.40
N ASN A 312 0.50 12.91 21.81
CA ASN A 312 -0.85 13.07 21.24
C ASN A 312 -1.00 14.19 20.20
N GLU A 313 0.08 14.63 19.57
CA GLU A 313 0.04 15.49 18.39
C GLU A 313 -0.38 14.69 17.16
N PHE A 314 -1.20 15.30 16.28
CA PHE A 314 -1.72 14.63 15.09
C PHE A 314 -1.28 15.39 13.85
N TYR A 315 -0.72 14.63 12.91
CA TYR A 315 -0.36 15.09 11.57
C TYR A 315 -0.86 14.05 10.57
N PHE A 316 -1.38 14.48 9.43
CA PHE A 316 -1.88 13.53 8.42
C PHE A 316 -0.78 12.58 7.91
N SER A 317 0.47 13.03 7.92
CA SER A 317 1.64 12.22 7.60
C SER A 317 1.83 11.00 8.52
N GLN A 318 1.31 11.02 9.75
CA GLN A 318 1.40 9.88 10.67
C GLN A 318 0.78 8.61 10.08
N TRP A 319 -0.23 8.74 9.22
CA TRP A 319 -0.81 7.59 8.51
C TRP A 319 0.22 6.84 7.66
N GLY A 320 1.30 7.50 7.23
CA GLY A 320 2.43 6.89 6.55
C GLY A 320 3.19 5.85 7.38
N LEU A 321 2.99 5.78 8.71
CA LEU A 321 3.59 4.76 9.57
C LEU A 321 2.92 3.40 9.46
N VAL A 322 1.66 3.29 9.01
CA VAL A 322 0.93 2.00 9.04
C VAL A 322 1.42 1.06 7.94
N CYS A 323 1.40 1.54 6.69
CA CYS A 323 1.71 0.72 5.51
C CYS A 323 3.07 0.01 5.56
N PRO A 324 4.17 0.60 6.06
CA PRO A 324 5.46 -0.07 6.13
C PRO A 324 5.47 -1.35 6.95
N PHE A 325 4.81 -1.40 8.11
CA PHE A 325 4.75 -2.60 8.95
C PHE A 325 3.90 -3.69 8.29
N VAL A 326 2.75 -3.30 7.73
CA VAL A 326 1.90 -4.22 6.95
C VAL A 326 2.66 -4.81 5.78
N ALA A 327 3.30 -3.95 4.98
CA ALA A 327 4.05 -4.35 3.79
C ALA A 327 5.20 -5.30 4.13
N TYR A 328 5.87 -5.08 5.27
CA TYR A 328 6.88 -5.99 5.80
C TYR A 328 6.31 -7.37 6.14
N GLY A 329 5.20 -7.44 6.87
CA GLY A 329 4.53 -8.71 7.19
C GLY A 329 4.01 -9.44 5.94
N VAL A 330 3.43 -8.71 4.99
CA VAL A 330 2.93 -9.27 3.73
C VAL A 330 4.08 -9.87 2.93
N LEU A 331 5.14 -9.12 2.61
CA LEU A 331 6.27 -9.66 1.85
C LEU A 331 6.99 -10.78 2.61
N GLY A 332 7.03 -10.70 3.94
CA GLY A 332 7.53 -11.78 4.80
C GLY A 332 6.78 -13.11 4.59
N SER A 333 5.46 -13.05 4.35
CA SER A 333 4.67 -14.25 4.03
C SER A 333 5.08 -14.89 2.70
N PHE A 334 5.42 -14.08 1.68
CA PHE A 334 5.99 -14.58 0.42
C PHE A 334 7.39 -15.15 0.62
N MET A 335 8.22 -14.48 1.43
CA MET A 335 9.58 -14.91 1.77
C MET A 335 9.59 -16.28 2.47
N TYR A 336 8.63 -16.51 3.37
CA TYR A 336 8.45 -17.79 4.05
C TYR A 336 8.21 -18.93 3.05
N ASN A 337 7.37 -18.70 2.03
CA ASN A 337 7.07 -19.69 1.00
C ASN A 337 8.25 -19.93 0.04
N VAL A 338 8.93 -18.86 -0.38
CA VAL A 338 9.91 -18.91 -1.47
C VAL A 338 11.30 -19.34 -1.01
N PHE A 339 11.69 -19.04 0.24
CA PHE A 339 13.05 -19.29 0.71
C PHE A 339 13.14 -20.10 1.99
N VAL A 340 12.69 -19.54 3.12
CA VAL A 340 12.97 -20.12 4.44
C VAL A 340 11.72 -20.13 5.31
N PRO A 341 11.07 -21.30 5.44
CA PRO A 341 10.07 -21.56 6.47
C PRO A 341 10.73 -21.54 7.86
N ASN A 342 10.69 -20.41 8.56
CA ASN A 342 11.32 -20.24 9.86
C ASN A 342 10.33 -19.69 10.91
N PRO A 343 10.22 -20.31 12.11
CA PRO A 343 9.35 -19.83 13.19
C PRO A 343 9.60 -18.37 13.62
N ILE A 344 10.86 -17.92 13.61
CA ILE A 344 11.23 -16.52 13.92
C ILE A 344 10.59 -15.58 12.89
N LEU A 345 10.62 -15.95 11.60
CA LEU A 345 9.99 -15.17 10.55
C LEU A 345 8.47 -15.09 10.75
N LEU A 346 7.82 -16.17 11.20
CA LEU A 346 6.38 -16.14 11.53
C LEU A 346 6.06 -15.18 12.67
N VAL A 347 6.86 -15.20 13.75
CA VAL A 347 6.71 -14.26 14.87
C VAL A 347 6.88 -12.83 14.39
N VAL A 348 7.84 -12.57 13.50
CA VAL A 348 8.06 -11.25 12.91
C VAL A 348 6.88 -10.82 12.04
N ILE A 349 6.35 -11.69 11.17
CA ILE A 349 5.20 -11.41 10.30
C ILE A 349 3.97 -11.04 11.13
N LEU A 350 3.64 -11.85 12.15
CA LEU A 350 2.49 -11.60 13.01
C LEU A 350 2.72 -10.39 13.91
N GLY A 351 3.94 -10.21 14.41
CA GLY A 351 4.32 -9.07 15.25
C GLY A 351 4.19 -7.74 14.52
N THR A 352 4.64 -7.64 13.27
CA THR A 352 4.48 -6.41 12.47
C THR A 352 3.03 -6.12 12.13
N LEU A 353 2.19 -7.15 11.90
CA LEU A 353 0.75 -6.99 11.74
C LEU A 353 0.11 -6.40 13.02
N MET A 354 0.43 -6.94 14.19
CA MET A 354 -0.11 -6.45 15.47
C MET A 354 0.33 -5.01 15.75
N ILE A 355 1.58 -4.67 15.45
CA ILE A 355 2.08 -3.28 15.55
C ILE A 355 1.32 -2.37 14.59
N ALA A 356 1.09 -2.79 13.34
CA ALA A 356 0.34 -2.01 12.36
C ALA A 356 -1.09 -1.74 12.83
N ILE A 357 -1.77 -2.75 13.38
CA ILE A 357 -3.11 -2.62 13.98
C ILE A 357 -3.08 -1.59 15.11
N GLY A 358 -2.14 -1.71 16.05
CA GLY A 358 -2.01 -0.79 17.17
C GLY A 358 -1.78 0.66 16.72
N ILE A 359 -0.83 0.89 15.80
CA ILE A 359 -0.56 2.21 15.22
C ILE A 359 -1.81 2.75 14.52
N HIS A 360 -2.48 1.93 13.72
CA HIS A 360 -3.67 2.33 12.98
C HIS A 360 -4.80 2.80 13.91
N LEU A 361 -5.11 2.02 14.95
CA LEU A 361 -6.16 2.35 15.91
C LEU A 361 -5.83 3.61 16.71
N ILE A 362 -4.56 3.80 17.12
CA ILE A 362 -4.11 5.01 17.80
C ILE A 362 -4.29 6.25 16.92
N ILE A 363 -3.86 6.18 15.66
CA ILE A 363 -3.99 7.32 14.72
C ILE A 363 -5.46 7.56 14.36
N LEU A 364 -6.26 6.51 14.20
CA LEU A 364 -7.69 6.62 13.94
C LEU A 364 -8.42 7.33 15.09
N LYS A 365 -8.13 6.94 16.33
CA LYS A 365 -8.67 7.62 17.53
C LYS A 365 -8.28 9.11 17.54
N ARG A 366 -7.01 9.43 17.31
CA ARG A 366 -6.54 10.84 17.23
C ARG A 366 -7.21 11.63 16.11
N HIS A 367 -7.35 11.01 14.93
CA HIS A 367 -7.99 11.62 13.78
C HIS A 367 -9.49 11.88 14.07
N THR A 368 -10.19 10.94 14.71
CA THR A 368 -11.61 11.09 15.06
C THR A 368 -11.82 12.16 16.14
N GLU A 369 -11.07 12.13 17.24
CA GLU A 369 -11.12 13.15 18.30
C GLU A 369 -10.83 14.55 17.74
N LYS A 370 -9.74 14.69 16.97
CA LYS A 370 -9.31 15.99 16.47
C LYS A 370 -10.04 16.47 15.23
N CYS A 371 -10.65 15.63 14.40
CA CYS A 371 -11.40 16.11 13.23
C CYS A 371 -12.90 16.14 13.43
N PHE A 372 -13.48 15.30 14.29
CA PHE A 372 -14.93 15.19 14.46
C PHE A 372 -15.44 15.78 15.78
N MET A 373 -14.70 15.68 16.89
CA MET A 373 -15.19 16.10 18.21
C MET A 373 -14.84 17.54 18.62
N GLY A 374 -14.23 18.33 17.72
CA GLY A 374 -14.05 19.77 17.94
C GLY A 374 -13.02 20.18 19.01
N THR A 375 -12.50 19.26 19.81
CA THR A 375 -11.55 19.55 20.88
C THR A 375 -10.11 19.56 20.37
N SER A 376 -9.45 20.71 20.50
CA SER A 376 -8.04 21.02 20.17
C SER A 376 -7.70 21.36 18.70
N SER A 377 -6.89 22.42 18.56
CA SER A 377 -6.35 22.93 17.31
C SER A 377 -5.43 21.91 16.64
N VAL A 378 -5.68 21.60 15.38
CA VAL A 378 -4.64 21.01 14.50
C VAL A 378 -3.56 22.09 14.37
N ALA A 379 -2.33 21.77 14.77
CA ALA A 379 -1.21 22.70 14.60
C ALA A 379 -1.15 23.10 13.12
N PRO A 380 -1.18 24.39 12.78
CA PRO A 380 -1.17 24.81 11.40
C PRO A 380 0.10 24.28 10.73
N VAL A 381 -0.06 23.66 9.57
CA VAL A 381 1.01 23.61 8.59
C VAL A 381 1.29 25.07 8.26
N LYS A 382 2.36 25.64 8.81
CA LYS A 382 2.81 26.96 8.38
C LYS A 382 3.07 26.82 6.89
N ALA A 383 2.27 27.48 6.06
CA ALA A 383 2.67 27.74 4.69
C ALA A 383 4.05 28.41 4.78
N ALA A 384 5.09 27.72 4.32
CA ALA A 384 6.41 28.29 4.24
C ALA A 384 6.34 29.43 3.20
N ALA A 385 6.30 30.66 3.71
CA ALA A 385 6.52 31.86 2.90
C ALA A 385 7.90 31.81 2.23
#